data_AF-A0A1Q9DLV6-F1
#
_entry.id   AF-A0A1Q9DLV6-F1
#
_cell.length_a   1.000
_cell.length_b   1.000
_cell.length_c   1.000
_cell.angle_alpha   90.00
_cell.angle_beta   90.00
_cell.angle_gamma   90.00
#
_symmetry.space_group_name_H-M   'P 1'
#
loop_
_entity.id
_entity.type
_entity.pdbx_description
1 polymer ?
#
loop_
_entity_poly.entity_id
_entity_poly.type
_entity_poly.pdbx_seq_one_letter_code
_entity_poly.pdbx_strand_id
1 'polypeptide(L)'
;MHLLVYKIVTTAVFSTVFRRTSTVREVRDLRRVRTASWWLCENEDVVRADLVYYPQTLSLDHHLAIAYESWTSSRETIGPVSHTVVFDSWPATKMVLDRWRCCRCVRRRINQGNYAKMTCTVEIVATEVAAEHPVISGVFAPPQDRLSLQMLATNPVKTLRVLLGPQLFNLITVGTFLGCSLVVTFLIILTVFYAHALLTA
;
A
#
# COMPACT_ATOMS: atom_id res chain seq x y z
N MET A 1 -6.58 30.30 28.68
CA MET A 1 -5.83 29.95 27.45
C MET A 1 -6.40 28.63 26.97
N HIS A 2 -7.32 28.65 25.99
CA HIS A 2 -7.94 27.41 25.49
C HIS A 2 -6.91 26.65 24.65
N LEU A 3 -6.64 25.39 25.02
CA LEU A 3 -5.69 24.54 24.33
C LEU A 3 -6.41 23.83 23.19
N LEU A 4 -6.16 24.20 21.93
CA LEU A 4 -6.69 23.43 20.80
C LEU A 4 -6.08 22.03 20.80
N VAL A 5 -6.92 21.00 20.67
CA VAL A 5 -6.49 19.59 20.62
C VAL A 5 -6.78 19.05 19.23
N TYR A 6 -5.85 18.31 18.66
CA TYR A 6 -6.02 17.70 17.34
C TYR A 6 -6.61 16.32 17.47
N LYS A 7 -7.58 16.04 16.61
CA LYS A 7 -8.04 14.69 16.33
C LYS A 7 -7.62 14.35 14.90
N ILE A 8 -6.56 13.56 14.79
CA ILE A 8 -6.12 13.02 13.50
C ILE A 8 -6.68 11.61 13.39
N VAL A 9 -7.55 11.39 12.41
CA VAL A 9 -8.05 10.06 12.06
C VAL A 9 -7.35 9.65 10.77
N THR A 10 -6.49 8.65 10.87
CA THR A 10 -5.75 8.14 9.71
C THR A 10 -6.43 6.90 9.17
N THR A 11 -6.80 6.92 7.89
CA THR A 11 -7.31 5.76 7.17
C THR A 11 -6.34 5.39 6.05
N ALA A 12 -5.57 4.33 6.24
CA ALA A 12 -4.60 3.90 5.23
C ALA A 12 -5.26 2.95 4.21
N VAL A 13 -5.28 3.36 2.95
CA VAL A 13 -5.78 2.55 1.82
C VAL A 13 -4.62 2.26 0.88
N PHE A 14 -3.93 1.14 1.11
CA PHE A 14 -2.79 0.76 0.28
C PHE A 14 -3.23 0.19 -1.06
N SER A 15 -2.57 0.61 -2.15
CA SER A 15 -2.71 -0.06 -3.44
C SER A 15 -2.11 -1.47 -3.39
N THR A 16 -2.65 -2.36 -4.23
CA THR A 16 -2.55 -3.84 -4.16
C THR A 16 -1.17 -4.49 -4.00
N VAL A 17 -0.06 -3.76 -4.16
CA VAL A 17 1.30 -4.31 -4.22
C VAL A 17 1.99 -4.39 -2.85
N PHE A 18 1.58 -3.59 -1.84
CA PHE A 18 2.28 -3.48 -0.55
C PHE A 18 1.62 -4.23 0.63
N ARG A 19 0.86 -5.28 0.31
CA ARG A 19 -0.02 -5.98 1.27
C ARG A 19 0.68 -6.84 2.33
N ARG A 20 2.01 -6.99 2.30
CA ARG A 20 2.66 -8.05 3.09
C ARG A 20 3.12 -7.68 4.50
N THR A 21 3.60 -6.48 4.79
CA THR A 21 4.13 -6.22 6.16
C THR A 21 4.16 -4.75 6.60
N SER A 22 3.51 -3.83 5.86
CA SER A 22 3.63 -2.41 6.21
C SER A 22 2.82 -2.01 7.44
N THR A 23 3.50 -1.46 8.45
CA THR A 23 2.88 -0.75 9.58
C THR A 23 3.06 0.75 9.39
N VAL A 24 1.96 1.51 9.40
CA VAL A 24 2.03 2.98 9.49
C VAL A 24 2.15 3.34 10.95
N ARG A 25 3.24 4.00 11.32
CA ARG A 25 3.39 4.63 12.63
C ARG A 25 3.34 6.14 12.48
N GLU A 26 2.44 6.75 13.24
CA GLU A 26 2.39 8.19 13.45
C GLU A 26 3.42 8.54 14.54
N VAL A 27 4.45 9.31 14.19
CA VAL A 27 5.37 9.88 15.19
C VAL A 27 4.91 11.30 15.48
N ARG A 28 4.35 11.51 16.69
CA ARG A 28 3.98 12.84 17.17
C ARG A 28 5.16 13.46 17.92
N ASP A 29 5.70 14.55 17.39
CA ASP A 29 6.58 15.39 18.18
C ASP A 29 5.73 16.30 19.08
N LEU A 30 5.49 15.85 20.32
CA LEU A 30 4.59 16.48 21.29
C LEU A 30 5.07 17.86 21.78
N ARG A 31 6.30 18.28 21.44
CA ARG A 31 6.82 19.58 21.87
C ARG A 31 6.34 20.74 20.98
N ARG A 32 5.98 20.49 19.72
CA ARG A 32 5.33 21.45 18.78
C ARG A 32 4.58 20.67 17.71
N VAL A 33 3.24 20.56 17.83
CA VAL A 33 2.36 19.85 16.87
C VAL A 33 2.22 20.66 15.57
N ARG A 34 3.32 20.85 14.83
CA ARG A 34 3.33 21.56 13.54
C ARG A 34 3.37 20.62 12.36
N THR A 35 3.87 19.41 12.57
CA THR A 35 4.09 18.42 11.51
C THR A 35 3.57 17.05 11.95
N ALA A 36 2.87 16.39 11.02
CA ALA A 36 2.59 14.98 11.10
C ALA A 36 3.50 14.25 10.11
N SER A 37 4.22 13.22 10.56
CA SER A 37 5.09 12.41 9.72
C SER A 37 4.60 10.96 9.71
N TRP A 38 4.58 10.36 8.52
CA TRP A 38 4.21 8.96 8.35
C TRP A 38 5.34 8.18 7.71
N TRP A 39 5.55 7.00 8.26
CA TRP A 39 6.58 6.06 7.85
C TRP A 39 5.92 4.79 7.35
N LEU A 40 6.37 4.28 6.21
CA LEU A 40 5.97 2.97 5.71
C LEU A 40 7.13 1.99 5.89
N CYS A 41 7.04 1.15 6.91
CA CYS A 41 8.09 0.21 7.31
C CYS A 41 7.65 -1.23 7.04
N GLU A 42 8.52 -2.07 6.49
CA GLU A 42 8.26 -3.51 6.26
C GLU A 42 8.28 -4.37 7.53
N ASN A 43 8.73 -3.87 8.69
CA ASN A 43 8.76 -4.61 9.95
C ASN A 43 8.31 -3.72 11.11
N GLU A 44 7.80 -4.32 12.19
CA GLU A 44 7.36 -3.61 13.40
C GLU A 44 8.52 -2.93 14.17
N ASP A 45 9.75 -3.37 13.91
CA ASP A 45 10.98 -2.88 14.55
C ASP A 45 11.54 -1.62 13.85
N VAL A 46 11.13 -0.45 14.34
CA VAL A 46 11.54 0.88 13.81
C VAL A 46 13.05 1.10 13.78
N VAL A 47 13.81 0.45 14.65
CA VAL A 47 15.26 0.70 14.81
C VAL A 47 16.08 0.10 13.66
N ARG A 48 15.54 -0.91 12.95
CA ARG A 48 16.23 -1.61 11.84
C ARG A 48 15.35 -1.80 10.60
N ALA A 49 14.18 -1.19 10.55
CA ALA A 49 13.27 -1.38 9.43
C ALA A 49 13.85 -0.79 8.14
N ASP A 50 13.96 -1.64 7.11
CA ASP A 50 14.15 -1.18 5.75
C ASP A 50 12.93 -0.32 5.36
N LEU A 51 13.18 0.97 5.15
CA LEU A 51 12.16 1.90 4.70
C LEU A 51 11.73 1.50 3.29
N VAL A 52 10.43 1.36 3.09
CA VAL A 52 9.88 1.09 1.77
C VAL A 52 9.87 2.37 0.94
N TYR A 53 9.45 3.47 1.57
CA TYR A 53 9.34 4.80 0.98
C TYR A 53 10.00 5.82 1.89
N TYR A 54 10.36 6.96 1.31
CA TYR A 54 10.71 8.12 2.12
C TYR A 54 9.52 8.56 2.98
N PRO A 55 9.78 8.98 4.24
CA PRO A 55 8.75 9.52 5.10
C PRO A 55 8.13 10.74 4.45
N GLN A 56 6.81 10.81 4.51
CA GLN A 56 6.06 11.98 4.05
C GLN A 56 5.65 12.82 5.25
N THR A 57 5.82 14.14 5.13
CA THR A 57 5.47 15.11 6.16
C THR A 57 4.32 15.98 5.67
N LEU A 58 3.25 16.07 6.46
CA LEU A 58 2.18 17.03 6.25
C LEU A 58 2.35 18.15 7.27
N SER A 59 2.52 19.37 6.77
CA SER A 59 2.45 20.56 7.63
C SER A 59 1.00 20.82 8.04
N LEU A 60 0.80 21.02 9.34
CA LEU A 60 -0.48 21.39 9.94
C LEU A 60 -0.61 22.91 10.12
N ASP A 61 0.43 23.69 9.78
CA ASP A 61 0.48 25.13 10.01
C ASP A 61 -0.64 25.87 9.29
N HIS A 62 -0.98 25.45 8.06
CA HIS A 62 -2.08 26.04 7.31
C HIS A 62 -3.44 25.77 7.96
N HIS A 63 -3.67 24.54 8.44
CA HIS A 63 -4.91 24.16 9.12
C HIS A 63 -5.09 24.93 10.42
N LEU A 64 -3.98 25.12 11.15
CA LEU A 64 -3.96 25.95 12.35
C LEU A 64 -4.29 27.40 12.06
N ALA A 65 -3.70 27.98 11.02
CA ALA A 65 -3.96 29.36 10.64
C ALA A 65 -5.44 29.58 10.34
N ILE A 66 -6.07 28.68 9.55
CA ILE A 66 -7.50 28.80 9.23
C ILE A 66 -8.36 28.56 10.47
N ALA A 67 -8.01 27.59 11.33
CA ALA A 67 -8.75 27.32 12.55
C ALA A 67 -8.70 28.52 13.51
N TYR A 68 -7.54 29.15 13.63
CA TYR A 68 -7.35 30.36 14.41
C TYR A 68 -8.17 31.53 13.85
N GLU A 69 -8.10 31.77 12.53
CA GLU A 69 -8.87 32.83 11.88
C GLU A 69 -10.38 32.64 12.07
N SER A 70 -10.87 31.40 11.90
CA SER A 70 -12.27 31.04 12.09
C SER A 70 -12.72 31.31 13.53
N TRP A 71 -11.87 30.92 14.50
CA TRP A 71 -12.12 31.18 15.92
C TRP A 71 -12.17 32.68 16.23
N THR A 72 -11.18 33.46 15.78
CA THR A 72 -11.16 34.92 16.00
C THR A 72 -12.34 35.64 15.33
N SER A 73 -12.84 35.10 14.22
CA SER A 73 -13.97 35.67 13.47
C SER A 73 -15.34 35.19 13.96
N SER A 74 -15.41 34.36 15.01
CA SER A 74 -16.65 33.69 15.47
C SER A 74 -17.38 32.92 14.36
N ARG A 75 -16.62 32.37 13.40
CA ARG A 75 -17.16 31.50 12.34
C ARG A 75 -17.28 30.07 12.86
N GLU A 76 -18.15 29.31 12.22
CA GLU A 76 -18.30 27.88 12.48
C GLU A 76 -16.95 27.17 12.26
N THR A 77 -16.67 26.16 13.09
CA THR A 77 -15.42 25.40 13.02
C THR A 77 -15.30 24.68 11.69
N ILE A 78 -14.08 24.65 11.14
CA ILE A 78 -13.79 23.90 9.91
C ILE A 78 -14.11 22.43 10.15
N GLY A 79 -14.99 21.86 9.32
CA GLY A 79 -15.26 20.43 9.35
C GLY A 79 -14.00 19.59 9.03
N PRO A 80 -14.11 18.26 9.09
CA PRO A 80 -12.98 17.36 8.84
C PRO A 80 -12.41 17.56 7.43
N VAL A 81 -11.10 17.81 7.34
CA VAL A 81 -10.39 18.00 6.06
C VAL A 81 -9.67 16.71 5.69
N SER A 82 -9.95 16.18 4.49
CA SER A 82 -9.29 14.98 3.97
C SER A 82 -8.04 15.33 3.15
N HIS A 83 -6.92 14.69 3.47
CA HIS A 83 -5.63 14.78 2.79
C HIS A 83 -5.26 13.43 2.23
N THR A 84 -4.76 13.40 0.99
CA THR A 84 -4.19 12.18 0.41
C THR A 84 -2.67 12.31 0.40
N VAL A 85 -2.01 11.57 1.29
CA VAL A 85 -0.56 11.43 1.30
C VAL A 85 -0.17 10.39 0.26
N VAL A 86 0.69 10.77 -0.67
CA VAL A 86 1.17 9.92 -1.76
C VAL A 86 2.62 9.58 -1.49
N PHE A 87 2.92 8.28 -1.34
CA PHE A 87 4.28 7.77 -1.24
C PHE A 87 4.77 7.39 -2.64
N ASP A 88 5.47 8.32 -3.29
CA ASP A 88 5.99 8.21 -4.65
C ASP A 88 7.51 8.01 -4.72
N SER A 89 8.22 8.30 -3.64
CA SER A 89 9.67 8.35 -3.59
C SER A 89 10.26 7.20 -2.76
N TRP A 90 11.19 6.48 -3.38
CA TRP A 90 11.88 5.32 -2.82
C TRP A 90 13.23 5.75 -2.24
N PRO A 91 13.70 5.18 -1.11
CA PRO A 91 15.03 5.48 -0.61
C PRO A 91 16.08 5.26 -1.69
N ALA A 92 16.97 6.24 -1.88
CA ALA A 92 17.91 6.36 -3.00
C ALA A 92 18.88 5.18 -3.18
N THR A 93 18.83 4.18 -2.30
CA THR A 93 19.85 3.16 -2.15
C THR A 93 19.90 2.12 -3.26
N LYS A 94 18.91 1.99 -4.16
CA LYS A 94 19.01 1.08 -5.33
C LYS A 94 18.22 1.54 -6.55
N MET A 95 18.37 2.80 -6.98
CA MET A 95 18.23 3.03 -8.42
C MET A 95 19.45 2.39 -9.07
N VAL A 96 19.34 1.10 -9.38
CA VAL A 96 20.16 0.49 -10.43
C VAL A 96 19.82 1.33 -11.65
N LEU A 97 20.66 2.32 -11.92
CA LEU A 97 20.69 3.01 -13.19
C LEU A 97 20.94 1.89 -14.20
N ASP A 98 19.85 1.37 -14.76
CA ASP A 98 19.88 0.62 -16.01
C ASP A 98 20.35 1.62 -17.07
N ARG A 99 21.66 1.85 -17.05
CA ARG A 99 22.38 2.56 -18.08
C ARG A 99 22.16 1.71 -19.33
N TRP A 100 21.71 2.41 -20.37
CA TRP A 100 21.64 1.97 -21.76
C TRP A 100 20.45 1.05 -22.11
N ARG A 101 19.38 1.66 -22.63
CA ARG A 101 19.16 1.74 -24.10
C ARG A 101 17.85 2.47 -24.49
N CYS A 102 17.99 3.28 -25.54
CA CYS A 102 16.99 3.84 -26.46
C CYS A 102 16.22 5.13 -26.05
N CYS A 103 16.65 6.24 -26.66
CA CYS A 103 16.25 7.63 -26.45
C CYS A 103 14.79 7.98 -26.82
N ARG A 104 13.95 7.02 -27.25
CA ARG A 104 12.53 7.26 -27.57
C ARG A 104 11.54 6.31 -26.89
N CYS A 105 12.02 5.29 -26.17
CA CYS A 105 11.16 4.27 -25.54
C CYS A 105 11.15 4.33 -24.00
N VAL A 106 12.03 5.10 -23.36
CA VAL A 106 12.15 5.15 -21.87
C VAL A 106 11.22 6.19 -21.23
N ARG A 107 10.51 7.01 -22.02
CA ARG A 107 9.33 7.76 -21.52
C ARG A 107 8.16 6.84 -21.17
N ARG A 108 8.29 5.53 -21.44
CA ARG A 108 7.29 4.50 -21.21
C ARG A 108 7.27 4.15 -19.73
N ARG A 109 6.36 4.83 -19.02
CA ARG A 109 5.79 4.44 -17.72
C ARG A 109 6.85 4.24 -16.63
N ILE A 110 7.37 5.35 -16.09
CA ILE A 110 7.62 5.37 -14.64
C ILE A 110 6.27 5.00 -14.02
N ASN A 111 6.21 3.82 -13.38
CA ASN A 111 4.99 3.13 -12.99
C ASN A 111 4.02 4.05 -12.23
N GLN A 112 3.06 4.65 -12.94
CA GLN A 112 1.89 5.30 -12.35
C GLN A 112 1.00 4.32 -11.56
N GLY A 113 1.39 3.04 -11.42
CA GLY A 113 0.62 2.01 -10.72
C GLY A 113 1.11 1.64 -9.32
N ASN A 114 2.34 1.99 -8.92
CA ASN A 114 2.97 1.45 -7.70
C ASN A 114 3.32 2.52 -6.66
N TYR A 115 2.42 3.48 -6.45
CA TYR A 115 2.52 4.39 -5.32
C TYR A 115 1.51 3.98 -4.24
N ALA A 116 1.91 4.09 -2.98
CA ALA A 116 0.99 3.92 -1.87
C ALA A 116 0.26 5.25 -1.63
N LYS A 117 -1.06 5.18 -1.49
CA LYS A 117 -1.88 6.32 -1.05
C LYS A 117 -2.27 6.09 0.40
N MET A 118 -2.37 7.17 1.16
CA MET A 118 -2.94 7.13 2.50
C MET A 118 -3.85 8.34 2.66
N THR A 119 -5.11 8.11 3.02
CA THR A 119 -6.09 9.17 3.24
C THR A 119 -6.16 9.51 4.73
N CYS A 120 -5.71 10.71 5.07
CA CYS A 120 -5.74 11.23 6.44
C CYS A 120 -6.86 12.25 6.57
N THR A 121 -7.76 12.07 7.52
CA THR A 121 -8.74 13.10 7.88
C THR A 121 -8.25 13.83 9.14
N VAL A 122 -8.06 15.14 9.00
CA VAL A 122 -7.60 16.00 10.09
C VAL A 122 -8.80 16.83 10.55
N GLU A 123 -9.09 16.76 11.84
CA GLU A 123 -10.14 17.54 12.48
C GLU A 123 -9.52 18.31 13.66
N ILE A 124 -9.73 19.63 13.69
CA ILE A 124 -9.28 20.50 14.79
C ILE A 124 -10.48 20.75 15.67
N VAL A 125 -10.40 20.31 16.92
CA VAL A 125 -11.52 20.31 17.85
C VAL A 125 -11.13 21.06 19.13
N ALA A 126 -12.10 21.71 19.77
CA ALA A 126 -11.88 22.31 21.09
C ALA A 126 -11.49 21.23 22.11
N THR A 127 -10.73 21.63 23.15
CA THR A 127 -10.26 20.71 24.21
C THR A 127 -11.40 19.93 24.85
N GLU A 128 -12.53 20.59 25.05
CA GLU A 128 -13.72 20.06 25.74
C GLU A 128 -14.36 18.92 24.93
N VAL A 129 -14.63 19.16 23.64
CA VAL A 129 -15.20 18.17 22.72
C VAL A 129 -14.18 17.04 22.43
N ALA A 130 -12.89 17.34 22.42
CA ALA A 130 -11.84 16.32 22.29
C ALA A 130 -11.79 15.39 23.52
N ALA A 131 -12.14 15.87 24.71
CA ALA A 131 -12.19 15.07 25.93
C ALA A 131 -13.38 14.08 25.93
N GLU A 132 -14.50 14.43 25.29
CA GLU A 132 -15.67 13.56 25.12
C GLU A 132 -15.40 12.41 24.13
N HIS A 133 -14.49 12.62 23.18
CA HIS A 133 -14.09 11.64 22.17
C HIS A 133 -12.60 11.35 22.24
N PRO A 134 -12.13 10.68 23.32
CA PRO A 134 -10.71 10.39 23.47
C PRO A 134 -10.21 9.60 22.26
N VAL A 135 -9.07 10.01 21.74
CA VAL A 135 -8.40 9.28 20.65
C VAL A 135 -8.00 7.92 21.22
N ILE A 136 -8.77 6.89 20.88
CA ILE A 136 -8.42 5.50 21.22
C ILE A 136 -7.22 5.14 20.34
N SER A 137 -6.02 5.37 20.88
CA SER A 137 -4.77 4.93 20.28
C SER A 137 -4.88 3.43 19.97
N GLY A 138 -4.77 3.06 18.71
CA GLY A 138 -4.86 1.66 18.26
C GLY A 138 -6.11 1.28 17.47
N VAL A 139 -7.09 2.17 17.29
CA VAL A 139 -8.21 1.92 16.34
C VAL A 139 -7.75 2.27 14.92
N PHE A 140 -6.68 1.63 14.47
CA PHE A 140 -6.45 1.52 13.04
C PHE A 140 -7.38 0.41 12.56
N ALA A 141 -8.40 0.77 11.77
CA ALA A 141 -9.15 -0.25 11.06
C ALA A 141 -8.12 -1.12 10.31
N PRO A 142 -8.10 -2.45 10.52
CA PRO A 142 -7.14 -3.29 9.83
C PRO A 142 -7.30 -3.02 8.33
N PRO A 143 -6.21 -2.78 7.60
CA PRO A 143 -6.30 -2.39 6.20
C PRO A 143 -7.17 -3.39 5.45
N GLN A 144 -8.28 -2.87 4.91
CA GLN A 144 -9.35 -3.63 4.26
C GLN A 144 -8.85 -4.10 2.90
N ASP A 145 -7.92 -5.06 2.91
CA ASP A 145 -7.36 -5.72 1.74
C ASP A 145 -6.11 -6.55 2.05
N ARG A 146 -5.70 -6.72 3.31
CA ARG A 146 -4.62 -7.68 3.61
C ARG A 146 -5.01 -9.07 3.11
N LEU A 147 -4.01 -9.77 2.57
CA LEU A 147 -4.11 -11.17 2.21
C LEU A 147 -4.44 -11.97 3.46
N SER A 148 -5.74 -12.14 3.73
CA SER A 148 -6.18 -13.04 4.78
C SER A 148 -5.94 -14.47 4.29
N LEU A 149 -5.61 -15.39 5.20
CA LEU A 149 -5.59 -16.82 4.85
C LEU A 149 -6.94 -17.28 4.29
N GLN A 150 -8.03 -16.61 4.67
CA GLN A 150 -9.36 -16.83 4.08
C GLN A 150 -9.42 -16.43 2.60
N MET A 151 -8.69 -15.41 2.14
CA MET A 151 -8.58 -15.09 0.70
C MET A 151 -7.85 -16.17 -0.09
N LEU A 152 -6.91 -16.91 0.52
CA LEU A 152 -6.27 -18.05 -0.13
C LEU A 152 -7.30 -19.17 -0.41
N ALA A 153 -8.20 -19.42 0.54
CA ALA A 153 -9.24 -20.43 0.40
C ALA A 153 -10.32 -20.02 -0.63
N THR A 154 -10.74 -18.76 -0.64
CA THR A 154 -11.82 -18.29 -1.53
C THR A 154 -11.35 -17.99 -2.95
N ASN A 155 -10.13 -17.46 -3.14
CA ASN A 155 -9.60 -17.06 -4.45
C ASN A 155 -8.10 -17.36 -4.55
N PRO A 156 -7.69 -18.65 -4.65
CA PRO A 156 -6.28 -19.04 -4.61
C PRO A 156 -5.46 -18.43 -5.76
N VAL A 157 -6.05 -18.30 -6.96
CA VAL A 157 -5.36 -17.75 -8.13
C VAL A 157 -5.01 -16.26 -7.95
N LYS A 158 -5.95 -15.45 -7.46
CA LYS A 158 -5.69 -14.03 -7.18
C LYS A 158 -4.66 -13.88 -6.08
N THR A 159 -4.78 -14.70 -5.03
CA THR A 159 -3.83 -14.75 -3.93
C THR A 159 -2.42 -15.08 -4.42
N LEU A 160 -2.24 -16.17 -5.18
CA LEU A 160 -0.96 -16.55 -5.78
C LEU A 160 -0.39 -15.45 -6.68
N ARG A 161 -1.22 -14.77 -7.48
CA ARG A 161 -0.79 -13.65 -8.33
C ARG A 161 -0.24 -12.48 -7.50
N VAL A 162 -0.88 -12.16 -6.37
CA VAL A 162 -0.39 -11.12 -5.45
C VAL A 162 0.87 -11.58 -4.71
N LEU A 163 0.93 -12.85 -4.27
CA LEU A 163 2.06 -13.41 -3.51
C LEU A 163 3.33 -13.56 -4.36
N LEU A 164 3.21 -13.95 -5.63
CA LEU A 164 4.33 -14.21 -6.54
C LEU A 164 4.70 -12.99 -7.39
N GLY A 165 3.79 -12.02 -7.50
CA GLY A 165 3.92 -10.91 -8.44
C GLY A 165 3.61 -11.31 -9.89
N PRO A 166 3.35 -10.34 -10.78
CA PRO A 166 2.83 -10.59 -12.12
C PRO A 166 3.82 -11.31 -13.04
N GLN A 167 5.12 -11.03 -12.91
CA GLN A 167 6.14 -11.64 -13.77
C GLN A 167 6.32 -13.14 -13.49
N LEU A 168 6.52 -13.50 -12.21
CA LEU A 168 6.69 -14.88 -11.81
C LEU A 168 5.41 -15.70 -12.02
N PHE A 169 4.24 -15.10 -11.73
CA PHE A 169 2.96 -15.74 -11.99
C PHE A 169 2.77 -16.08 -13.48
N ASN A 170 3.11 -15.15 -14.38
CA ASN A 170 3.02 -15.38 -15.82
C ASN A 170 4.01 -16.46 -16.28
N LEU A 171 5.23 -16.46 -15.77
CA LEU A 171 6.24 -17.48 -16.08
C LEU A 171 5.76 -18.88 -15.68
N ILE A 172 5.21 -19.03 -14.47
CA ILE A 172 4.65 -20.29 -13.99
C ILE A 172 3.45 -20.70 -14.86
N THR A 173 2.53 -19.76 -15.14
CA THR A 173 1.32 -20.06 -15.93
C THR A 173 1.69 -20.57 -17.33
N VAL A 174 2.62 -19.91 -18.01
CA VAL A 174 3.11 -20.33 -19.34
C VAL A 174 3.84 -21.67 -19.25
N GLY A 175 4.70 -21.85 -18.25
CA GLY A 175 5.42 -23.10 -18.02
C GLY A 175 4.48 -24.28 -17.78
N THR A 176 3.45 -24.11 -16.95
CA THR A 176 2.44 -25.14 -16.69
C THR A 176 1.63 -25.49 -17.93
N PHE A 177 1.28 -24.50 -18.76
CA PHE A 177 0.53 -24.75 -20.00
C PHE A 177 1.35 -25.55 -21.02
N LEU A 178 2.62 -25.17 -21.21
CA LEU A 178 3.54 -25.90 -22.08
C LEU A 178 3.81 -27.32 -21.57
N GLY A 179 4.05 -27.47 -20.26
CA GLY A 179 4.25 -28.78 -19.63
C GLY A 179 3.05 -29.70 -19.79
N CYS A 180 1.84 -29.21 -19.48
CA CYS A 180 0.61 -29.99 -19.65
C CYS A 180 0.36 -30.37 -21.12
N SER A 181 0.61 -29.45 -22.05
CA SER A 181 0.49 -29.72 -23.49
C SER A 181 1.44 -30.85 -23.93
N LEU A 182 2.71 -30.83 -23.48
CA LEU A 182 3.68 -31.89 -23.77
C LEU A 182 3.29 -33.25 -23.19
N VAL A 183 2.75 -33.28 -21.97
CA VAL A 183 2.28 -34.53 -21.36
C VAL A 183 1.08 -35.09 -22.12
N VAL A 184 0.13 -34.25 -22.50
CA VAL A 184 -1.06 -34.68 -23.26
C VAL A 184 -0.66 -35.20 -24.65
N THR A 185 0.23 -34.52 -25.38
CA THR A 185 0.70 -35.01 -26.68
C THR A 185 1.44 -36.33 -26.55
N PHE A 186 2.27 -36.50 -25.52
CA PHE A 186 2.94 -37.76 -25.23
C PHE A 186 1.95 -38.91 -24.96
N LEU A 187 0.91 -38.67 -24.16
CA LEU A 187 -0.14 -39.67 -23.90
C LEU A 187 -0.90 -40.04 -25.18
N ILE A 188 -1.19 -39.07 -26.06
CA ILE A 188 -1.83 -39.33 -27.36
C ILE A 188 -0.93 -40.19 -28.26
N ILE A 189 0.38 -39.94 -28.27
CA ILE A 189 1.32 -40.77 -29.04
C ILE A 189 1.30 -42.21 -28.51
N LEU A 190 1.35 -42.40 -27.19
CA LEU A 190 1.29 -43.74 -26.58
C LEU A 190 -0.01 -44.48 -26.92
N THR A 191 -1.16 -43.80 -26.91
CA THR A 191 -2.44 -44.45 -27.25
C THR A 191 -2.50 -44.86 -28.71
N VAL A 192 -1.94 -44.06 -29.64
CA VAL A 192 -1.83 -44.41 -31.06
C VAL A 192 -0.92 -45.61 -31.26
N PHE A 193 0.26 -45.63 -30.63
CA PHE A 193 1.18 -46.76 -30.71
C PHE A 193 0.56 -48.05 -30.17
N TYR A 194 -0.15 -47.96 -29.04
CA TYR A 194 -0.84 -49.11 -28.45
C TYR A 194 -1.96 -49.63 -29.36
N ALA A 195 -2.77 -48.74 -29.93
CA ALA A 195 -3.83 -49.11 -30.87
C ALA A 195 -3.27 -49.76 -32.13
N HIS A 196 -2.15 -49.25 -32.66
CA HIS A 196 -1.47 -49.85 -33.81
C HIS A 196 -0.94 -51.26 -33.48
N ALA A 197 -0.28 -51.43 -32.34
CA ALA A 197 0.23 -52.74 -31.90
C ALA A 197 -0.89 -53.78 -31.77
N LEU A 198 -2.05 -53.37 -31.25
CA LEU A 198 -3.23 -54.23 -31.12
C LEU A 198 -3.82 -54.65 -32.47
N LEU A 199 -3.76 -53.77 -33.49
CA LEU A 199 -4.25 -54.09 -34.84
C LEU A 199 -3.31 -55.03 -35.61
N THR A 200 -2.03 -55.04 -35.28
CA THR A 200 -1.02 -55.87 -35.94
C THR A 200 -0.82 -57.25 -35.29
N ALA A 201 -1.36 -57.46 -34.09
CA ALA A 201 -1.30 -58.72 -33.36
C ALA A 201 -2.49 -59.62 -33.73
#